data_AF-A0A5E7DMI1-F1
#
_entry.id   AF-A0A5E7DMI1-F1
#
_cell.length_a   1.000
_cell.length_b   1.000
_cell.length_c   1.000
_cell.angle_alpha   90.00
_cell.angle_beta   90.00
_cell.angle_gamma   90.00
#
_symmetry.space_group_name_H-M   'P 1'
#
loop_
_entity.id
_entity.type
_entity.pdbx_description
1 polymer ?
#
loop_
_entity_poly.entity_id
_entity_poly.type
_entity_poly.pdbx_seq_one_letter_code
_entity_poly.pdbx_strand_id
1 'polypeptide(L)'
;MGSRRVHNSLSRIRQDGKAGNLYYVRIRSAYGPLYKIGFTAMASVNERMSYGGNQDYRLIDEVLLFRQMSDAGGAEGDLHAHFSDRSAFGRFSRNADFPLAGNGQSELYFRDVLGLDDNYSWRQAFKTWLRVQKVTFLGRAGEFHWALVYGRALCVLALAIALLTVLLPVKLVITAFEWYERKRLGKKAELSEHDHRIDRLLEDLQRFVSAEKAEPALRRSEEMLALRAKYMSRDAGKNGG
;
A
#
# COMPACT_ATOMS: atom_id res chain seq x y z
N MET A 1 15.75 -24.88 -9.57
CA MET A 1 15.58 -25.28 -8.16
C MET A 1 16.77 -26.15 -7.78
N GLY A 2 17.46 -25.83 -6.68
CA GLY A 2 18.54 -26.68 -6.14
C GLY A 2 19.94 -26.10 -6.32
N SER A 3 20.35 -25.14 -5.48
CA SER A 3 21.76 -24.96 -5.07
C SER A 3 21.87 -23.87 -4.00
N ARG A 4 21.46 -24.16 -2.75
CA ARG A 4 21.70 -23.25 -1.61
C ARG A 4 21.75 -23.93 -0.24
N ARG A 5 22.01 -25.25 -0.19
CA ARG A 5 21.96 -26.04 1.06
C ARG A 5 23.29 -26.69 1.45
N VAL A 6 24.40 -26.37 0.78
CA VAL A 6 25.71 -27.05 1.01
C VAL A 6 26.72 -26.17 1.78
N HIS A 7 26.53 -24.84 1.85
CA HIS A 7 27.50 -23.97 2.53
C HIS A 7 27.35 -23.85 4.06
N ASN A 8 26.33 -24.48 4.66
CA ASN A 8 26.15 -24.45 6.12
C ASN A 8 26.62 -25.72 6.84
N SER A 9 27.17 -26.72 6.13
CA SER A 9 27.69 -27.95 6.75
C SER A 9 29.17 -27.88 7.13
N LEU A 10 29.97 -27.04 6.48
CA LEU A 10 31.43 -26.98 6.70
C LEU A 10 31.85 -26.26 7.99
N SER A 11 30.99 -25.41 8.57
CA SER A 11 31.25 -24.81 9.89
C SER A 11 30.81 -25.69 11.07
N ARG A 12 30.02 -26.75 10.82
CA ARG A 12 29.67 -27.76 11.84
C ARG A 12 30.72 -28.87 11.97
N ILE A 13 31.57 -29.08 10.96
CA ILE A 13 32.64 -30.10 10.93
C ILE A 13 33.86 -29.71 11.81
N ARG A 14 33.77 -28.72 12.72
CA ARG A 14 34.95 -28.12 13.37
C ARG A 14 34.96 -28.09 14.91
N GLN A 15 34.16 -28.94 15.56
CA GLN A 15 34.30 -29.19 17.01
C GLN A 15 34.34 -30.68 17.41
N ASP A 16 34.18 -31.60 16.47
CA ASP A 16 34.32 -33.05 16.73
C ASP A 16 35.73 -33.33 17.31
N GLY A 17 35.79 -33.94 18.50
CA GLY A 17 37.04 -34.35 19.14
C GLY A 17 37.72 -33.32 20.05
N LYS A 18 37.07 -32.21 20.44
CA LYS A 18 37.69 -31.25 21.37
C LYS A 18 37.52 -31.68 22.83
N ALA A 19 38.65 -31.89 23.50
CA ALA A 19 38.70 -32.06 24.94
C ALA A 19 38.34 -30.76 25.68
N GLY A 20 37.68 -30.91 26.83
CA GLY A 20 37.36 -29.82 27.76
C GLY A 20 36.13 -30.16 28.57
N ASN A 21 35.35 -29.16 28.96
CA ASN A 21 34.25 -29.32 29.92
C ASN A 21 32.90 -29.24 29.22
N LEU A 22 32.14 -30.34 29.26
CA LEU A 22 30.71 -30.34 28.94
C LEU A 22 29.96 -29.80 30.15
N TYR A 23 29.02 -28.89 29.91
CA TYR A 23 28.25 -28.28 30.98
C TYR A 23 26.75 -28.25 30.68
N TYR A 24 25.98 -28.32 31.76
CA TYR A 24 24.54 -28.13 31.75
C TYR A 24 24.16 -27.18 32.87
N VAL A 25 23.50 -26.07 32.54
CA VAL A 25 23.14 -25.03 33.51
C VAL A 25 21.69 -24.64 33.41
N ARG A 26 21.08 -24.37 34.56
CA ARG A 26 19.83 -23.62 34.64
C ARG A 26 20.15 -22.14 34.71
N ILE A 27 19.50 -21.36 33.87
CA ILE A 27 19.60 -19.90 33.87
C ILE A 27 18.26 -19.27 34.26
N ARG A 28 18.32 -18.19 35.02
CA ARG A 28 17.19 -17.35 35.39
C ARG A 28 16.98 -16.29 34.32
N SER A 29 15.84 -16.31 33.65
CA SER A 29 15.46 -15.30 32.66
C SER A 29 14.17 -14.59 33.03
N ALA A 30 13.88 -13.46 32.37
CA ALA A 30 12.58 -12.78 32.47
C ALA A 30 11.40 -13.70 32.08
N TYR A 31 11.66 -14.74 31.29
CA TYR A 31 10.66 -15.70 30.84
C TYR A 31 10.45 -16.86 31.81
N GLY A 32 11.29 -17.01 32.83
CA GLY A 32 11.34 -18.18 33.71
C GLY A 32 12.70 -18.91 33.61
N PRO A 33 12.85 -20.09 34.23
CA PRO A 33 14.06 -20.88 34.06
C PRO A 33 14.21 -21.36 32.63
N LEU A 34 15.42 -21.28 32.10
CA LEU A 34 15.82 -21.92 30.86
C LEU A 34 17.04 -22.80 31.15
N TYR A 35 17.34 -23.75 30.27
CA TYR A 35 18.47 -24.64 30.41
C TYR A 35 19.38 -24.48 29.21
N LYS A 36 20.70 -24.52 29.43
CA LYS A 36 21.71 -24.46 28.37
C LYS A 36 22.61 -25.67 28.48
N ILE A 37 22.74 -26.39 27.37
CA ILE A 37 23.83 -27.35 27.15
C ILE A 37 24.92 -26.59 26.42
N GLY A 38 26.18 -26.80 26.82
CA GLY A 38 27.28 -26.31 26.02
C GLY A 38 28.62 -26.93 26.40
N PHE A 39 29.63 -26.58 25.63
CA PHE A 39 31.02 -26.96 25.88
C PHE A 39 31.91 -25.73 26.11
N THR A 40 32.97 -25.92 26.92
CA THR A 40 34.03 -24.92 27.10
C THR A 40 35.38 -25.56 27.40
N ALA A 41 36.47 -24.96 26.90
CA ALA A 41 37.83 -25.30 27.33
C ALA A 41 38.26 -24.56 28.62
N MET A 42 37.42 -23.65 29.11
CA MET A 42 37.69 -22.83 30.30
C MET A 42 37.51 -23.63 31.59
N ALA A 43 38.05 -23.10 32.69
CA ALA A 43 38.06 -23.79 33.98
C ALA A 43 36.68 -23.78 34.66
N SER A 44 35.76 -22.91 34.25
CA SER A 44 34.41 -22.82 34.83
C SER A 44 33.35 -22.35 33.84
N VAL A 45 32.07 -22.61 34.15
CA VAL A 45 30.94 -22.06 33.37
C VAL A 45 30.86 -20.55 33.50
N ASN A 46 31.19 -19.99 34.67
CA ASN A 46 31.18 -18.54 34.90
C ASN A 46 32.17 -17.83 33.98
N GLU A 47 33.38 -18.38 33.81
CA GLU A 47 34.38 -17.86 32.88
C GLU A 47 33.86 -17.92 31.44
N ARG A 48 33.23 -19.04 31.04
CA ARG A 48 32.62 -19.19 29.70
C ARG A 48 31.53 -18.18 29.43
N MET A 49 30.65 -17.96 30.39
CA MET A 49 29.53 -17.02 30.29
C MET A 49 29.98 -15.56 30.47
N SER A 50 31.22 -15.32 30.89
CA SER A 50 31.83 -13.97 30.95
C SER A 50 32.68 -13.64 29.72
N TYR A 51 32.81 -14.58 28.78
CA TYR A 51 33.66 -14.40 27.61
C TYR A 51 33.21 -13.22 26.74
N GLY A 52 34.17 -12.42 26.29
CA GLY A 52 33.89 -11.21 25.51
C GLY A 52 33.40 -10.01 26.33
N GLY A 53 33.55 -10.04 27.67
CA GLY A 53 33.15 -8.93 28.55
C GLY A 53 31.66 -8.90 28.87
N ASN A 54 30.89 -9.90 28.46
CA ASN A 54 29.49 -10.03 28.80
C ASN A 54 29.31 -10.41 30.27
N GLN A 55 28.18 -10.02 30.87
CA GLN A 55 27.85 -10.37 32.25
C GLN A 55 26.82 -11.51 32.32
N ASP A 56 26.80 -12.39 31.32
CA ASP A 56 25.80 -13.47 31.22
C ASP A 56 25.91 -14.48 32.36
N TYR A 57 27.07 -14.55 33.04
CA TYR A 57 27.24 -15.36 34.25
C TYR A 57 26.24 -15.02 35.36
N ARG A 58 25.71 -13.78 35.39
CA ARG A 58 24.68 -13.35 36.35
C ARG A 58 23.32 -14.01 36.14
N LEU A 59 23.10 -14.56 34.94
CA LEU A 59 21.90 -15.30 34.62
C LEU A 59 21.97 -16.74 35.11
N ILE A 60 23.15 -17.26 35.45
CA ILE A 60 23.29 -18.63 35.98
C ILE A 60 22.56 -18.70 37.31
N ASP A 61 21.58 -19.61 37.38
CA ASP A 61 20.88 -19.94 38.61
C ASP A 61 21.56 -21.11 39.29
N GLU A 62 21.86 -22.17 38.52
CA GLU A 62 22.48 -23.39 39.03
C GLU A 62 23.30 -24.11 37.94
N VAL A 63 24.44 -24.67 38.32
CA VAL A 63 25.25 -25.54 37.45
C VAL A 63 24.92 -26.99 37.78
N LEU A 64 24.19 -27.65 36.88
CA LEU A 64 23.68 -29.01 37.06
C LEU A 64 24.70 -30.07 36.63
N LEU A 65 25.55 -29.74 35.66
CA LEU A 65 26.65 -30.59 35.19
C LEU A 65 27.84 -29.71 34.81
N PHE A 66 29.03 -30.11 35.24
CA PHE A 66 30.30 -29.57 34.74
C PHE A 66 31.34 -30.69 34.78
N ARG A 67 31.60 -31.32 33.62
CA ARG A 67 32.43 -32.52 33.55
C ARG A 67 33.46 -32.42 32.44
N GLN A 68 34.73 -32.67 32.79
CA GLN A 68 35.80 -32.78 31.81
C GLN A 68 35.66 -34.08 31.02
N MET A 69 35.78 -33.99 29.69
CA MET A 69 35.73 -35.11 28.77
C MET A 69 36.78 -34.91 27.66
N SER A 70 37.32 -36.01 27.15
CA SER A 70 38.26 -36.00 26.01
C SER A 70 37.59 -35.60 24.69
N ASP A 71 36.28 -35.78 24.59
CA ASP A 71 35.46 -35.42 23.43
C ASP A 71 34.18 -34.67 23.87
N ALA A 72 34.37 -33.58 24.61
CA ALA A 72 33.25 -32.79 25.11
C ALA A 72 32.52 -32.06 23.96
N GLY A 73 33.24 -31.62 22.93
CA GLY A 73 32.67 -30.98 21.75
C GLY A 73 31.79 -31.92 20.91
N GLY A 74 32.21 -33.17 20.68
CA GLY A 74 31.39 -34.17 20.02
C GLY A 74 30.12 -34.49 20.80
N ALA A 75 30.26 -34.71 22.12
CA ALA A 75 29.13 -34.97 23.01
C ALA A 75 28.11 -33.82 23.03
N GLU A 76 28.56 -32.56 23.07
CA GLU A 76 27.70 -31.38 22.95
C GLU A 76 26.92 -31.40 21.62
N GLY A 77 27.61 -31.67 20.51
CA GLY A 77 27.02 -31.76 19.17
C GLY A 77 25.91 -32.81 19.08
N ASP A 78 26.18 -34.01 19.59
CA ASP A 78 25.22 -35.12 19.61
C ASP A 78 23.98 -34.79 20.46
N LEU A 79 24.19 -34.17 21.63
CA LEU A 79 23.09 -33.73 22.49
C LEU A 79 22.21 -32.67 21.81
N HIS A 80 22.81 -31.68 21.14
CA HIS A 80 22.04 -30.69 20.39
C HIS A 80 21.31 -31.28 19.18
N ALA A 81 21.90 -32.24 18.49
CA ALA A 81 21.23 -32.95 17.41
C ALA A 81 20.00 -33.72 17.95
N HIS A 82 20.19 -34.46 19.05
CA HIS A 82 19.14 -35.27 19.67
C HIS A 82 17.98 -34.43 20.23
N PHE A 83 18.26 -33.27 20.82
CA PHE A 83 17.24 -32.40 21.43
C PHE A 83 16.84 -31.18 20.58
N SER A 84 17.17 -31.18 19.29
CA SER A 84 16.92 -30.04 18.40
C SER A 84 15.46 -29.60 18.31
N ASP A 85 14.51 -30.53 18.46
CA ASP A 85 13.07 -30.29 18.50
C ASP A 85 12.60 -29.57 19.78
N ARG A 86 13.44 -29.54 20.82
CA ARG A 86 13.13 -28.99 22.14
C ARG A 86 13.70 -27.58 22.38
N SER A 87 14.41 -27.02 21.39
CA SER A 87 14.99 -25.67 21.49
C SER A 87 13.92 -24.60 21.77
N ALA A 88 14.21 -23.68 22.69
CA ALA A 88 13.29 -22.65 23.13
C ALA A 88 13.04 -21.58 22.07
N PHE A 89 14.09 -21.16 21.37
CA PHE A 89 14.01 -20.06 20.40
C PHE A 89 14.13 -20.55 18.95
N GLY A 90 14.69 -21.74 18.69
CA GLY A 90 14.81 -22.30 17.33
C GLY A 90 15.32 -21.27 16.32
N ARG A 91 14.51 -20.94 15.31
CA ARG A 91 14.85 -19.97 14.26
C ARG A 91 14.97 -18.51 14.73
N PHE A 92 14.52 -18.19 15.94
CA PHE A 92 14.56 -16.85 16.54
C PHE A 92 15.79 -16.64 17.43
N SER A 93 16.79 -17.51 17.34
CA SER A 93 18.03 -17.48 18.11
C SER A 93 18.99 -16.33 17.77
N ARG A 94 18.52 -15.30 17.05
CA ARG A 94 19.29 -14.10 16.70
C ARG A 94 18.60 -12.81 17.16
N ASN A 95 17.56 -12.92 17.97
CA ASN A 95 16.87 -11.74 18.47
C ASN A 95 17.66 -11.13 19.63
N ALA A 96 18.01 -9.84 19.51
CA ALA A 96 18.73 -9.07 20.53
C ALA A 96 17.96 -8.96 21.86
N ASP A 97 16.63 -9.07 21.83
CA ASP A 97 15.77 -8.93 23.01
C ASP A 97 15.69 -10.21 23.85
N PHE A 98 16.32 -11.29 23.41
CA PHE A 98 16.25 -12.60 24.07
C PHE A 98 17.56 -12.86 24.85
N PRO A 99 17.51 -13.65 25.95
CA PRO A 99 18.68 -13.92 26.77
C PRO A 99 19.76 -14.61 25.94
N LEU A 100 21.02 -14.26 26.22
CA LEU A 100 22.19 -14.77 25.51
C LEU A 100 22.18 -14.47 24.01
N ALA A 101 21.62 -13.32 23.59
CA ALA A 101 21.67 -12.88 22.20
C ALA A 101 23.12 -12.88 21.68
N GLY A 102 23.39 -13.68 20.64
CA GLY A 102 24.74 -13.85 20.09
C GLY A 102 25.62 -14.89 20.81
N ASN A 103 25.24 -15.37 22.00
CA ASN A 103 26.03 -16.29 22.84
C ASN A 103 25.35 -17.67 23.01
N GLY A 104 25.02 -18.32 21.89
CA GLY A 104 24.48 -19.69 21.90
C GLY A 104 23.01 -19.75 22.36
N GLN A 105 22.21 -18.80 21.87
CA GLN A 105 20.78 -18.74 22.16
C GLN A 105 19.98 -19.94 21.59
N SER A 106 20.44 -20.50 20.47
CA SER A 106 19.83 -21.70 19.86
C SER A 106 19.92 -22.94 20.75
N GLU A 107 20.82 -22.90 21.73
CA GLU A 107 21.16 -23.98 22.66
C GLU A 107 20.35 -23.90 23.96
N LEU A 108 19.34 -23.02 24.02
CA LEU A 108 18.46 -22.86 25.16
C LEU A 108 17.23 -23.77 25.06
N TYR A 109 16.81 -24.31 26.19
CA TYR A 109 15.65 -25.19 26.35
C TYR A 109 14.72 -24.66 27.45
N PHE A 110 13.40 -24.76 27.26
CA PHE A 110 12.40 -24.31 28.25
C PHE A 110 12.05 -25.38 29.29
N ARG A 111 12.61 -26.58 29.15
CA ARG A 111 12.45 -27.71 30.08
C ARG A 111 13.81 -28.33 30.36
N ASP A 112 13.92 -28.99 31.50
CA ASP A 112 15.05 -29.87 31.77
C ASP A 112 14.99 -31.03 30.77
N VAL A 113 16.01 -31.13 29.92
CA VAL A 113 16.10 -32.15 28.87
C VAL A 113 17.00 -33.32 29.28
N LEU A 114 17.85 -33.14 30.30
CA LEU A 114 18.73 -34.19 30.81
C LEU A 114 18.17 -34.85 32.08
N GLY A 115 17.17 -34.26 32.73
CA GLY A 115 16.57 -34.79 33.95
C GLY A 115 17.50 -34.68 35.16
N LEU A 116 18.33 -33.63 35.20
CA LEU A 116 19.33 -33.39 36.25
C LEU A 116 18.90 -32.33 37.26
N ASP A 117 17.77 -31.66 37.06
CA ASP A 117 17.27 -30.62 37.95
C ASP A 117 16.20 -31.15 38.90
N ASP A 118 16.57 -31.36 40.17
CA ASP A 118 15.65 -31.80 41.23
C ASP A 118 14.52 -30.81 41.51
N ASN A 119 14.72 -29.52 41.20
CA ASN A 119 13.71 -28.47 41.36
C ASN A 119 12.81 -28.31 40.11
N TYR A 120 12.98 -29.16 39.09
CA TYR A 120 12.18 -29.11 37.89
C TYR A 120 10.70 -29.39 38.17
N SER A 121 9.83 -28.53 37.65
CA SER A 121 8.39 -28.76 37.61
C SER A 121 7.82 -28.56 36.22
N TRP A 122 7.02 -29.51 35.75
CA TRP A 122 6.28 -29.39 34.48
C TRP A 122 5.43 -28.11 34.41
N ARG A 123 4.83 -27.69 35.53
CA ARG A 123 4.04 -26.44 35.60
C ARG A 123 4.89 -25.20 35.34
N GLN A 124 6.12 -25.19 35.83
CA GLN A 124 7.07 -24.10 35.62
C GLN A 124 7.53 -24.07 34.16
N ALA A 125 7.90 -25.23 33.61
CA ALA A 125 8.29 -25.37 32.21
C ALA A 125 7.18 -24.93 31.25
N PHE A 126 5.92 -25.31 31.53
CA PHE A 126 4.77 -24.89 30.73
C PHE A 126 4.55 -23.36 30.79
N LYS A 127 4.69 -22.74 31.96
CA LYS A 127 4.63 -21.27 32.11
C LYS A 127 5.75 -20.57 31.35
N THR A 128 6.98 -21.07 31.43
CA THR A 128 8.12 -20.55 30.66
C THR A 128 7.84 -20.67 29.16
N TRP A 129 7.39 -21.84 28.71
CA TRP A 129 7.03 -22.08 27.31
C TRP A 129 5.99 -21.07 26.82
N LEU A 130 4.90 -20.85 27.56
CA LEU A 130 3.88 -19.86 27.21
C LEU A 130 4.46 -18.45 27.07
N ARG A 131 5.36 -18.04 27.98
CA ARG A 131 6.01 -16.72 27.92
C ARG A 131 6.92 -16.59 26.69
N VAL A 132 7.74 -17.61 26.42
CA VAL A 132 8.61 -17.66 25.23
C VAL A 132 7.77 -17.64 23.95
N GLN A 133 6.69 -18.43 23.88
CA GLN A 133 5.79 -18.44 22.74
C GLN A 133 5.09 -17.08 22.55
N LYS A 134 4.62 -16.44 23.63
CA LYS A 134 4.00 -15.12 23.55
C LYS A 134 4.95 -14.09 22.93
N VAL A 135 6.20 -14.05 23.36
CA VAL A 135 7.18 -13.08 22.84
C VAL A 135 7.62 -13.44 21.42
N THR A 136 7.81 -14.72 21.13
CA THR A 136 8.13 -15.19 19.78
C THR A 136 6.99 -14.92 18.79
N PHE A 137 5.74 -15.09 19.24
CA PHE A 137 4.54 -14.79 18.46
C PHE A 137 4.33 -13.28 18.28
N LEU A 138 4.54 -12.48 19.33
CA LEU A 138 4.49 -11.01 19.22
C LEU A 138 5.60 -10.48 18.30
N GLY A 139 6.80 -11.06 18.35
CA GLY A 139 7.87 -10.76 17.41
C GLY A 139 7.44 -11.05 15.96
N ARG A 140 6.81 -12.21 15.70
CA ARG A 140 6.18 -12.49 14.39
C ARG A 140 5.08 -11.52 14.03
N ALA A 141 4.24 -11.15 14.99
CA ALA A 141 3.11 -10.25 14.75
C ALA A 141 3.59 -8.86 14.34
N GLY A 142 4.75 -8.39 14.84
CA GLY A 142 5.39 -7.17 14.35
C GLY A 142 5.73 -7.24 12.85
N GLU A 143 6.34 -8.34 12.39
CA GLU A 143 6.62 -8.55 10.97
C GLU A 143 5.33 -8.67 10.14
N PHE A 144 4.33 -9.37 10.67
CA PHE A 144 3.03 -9.54 10.00
C PHE A 144 2.20 -8.25 9.98
N HIS A 145 2.38 -7.38 10.99
CA HIS A 145 1.71 -6.09 11.07
C HIS A 145 2.15 -5.19 9.93
N TRP A 146 3.46 -5.15 9.64
CA TRP A 146 3.96 -4.42 8.47
C TRP A 146 3.39 -4.98 7.17
N ALA A 147 3.38 -6.31 7.00
CA ALA A 147 2.78 -6.93 5.80
C ALA A 147 1.28 -6.58 5.64
N LEU A 148 0.51 -6.55 6.73
CA LEU A 148 -0.90 -6.15 6.73
C LEU A 148 -1.09 -4.66 6.44
N VAL A 149 -0.29 -3.78 7.04
CA VAL A 149 -0.34 -2.34 6.82
C VAL A 149 0.03 -2.01 5.37
N TYR A 150 1.15 -2.54 4.86
CA TYR A 150 1.55 -2.36 3.47
C TYR A 150 0.57 -3.01 2.50
N GLY A 151 0.05 -4.19 2.82
CA GLY A 151 -0.97 -4.86 2.00
C GLY A 151 -2.24 -4.02 1.86
N ARG A 152 -2.73 -3.45 2.97
CA ARG A 152 -3.90 -2.53 2.94
C ARG A 152 -3.60 -1.26 2.15
N ALA A 153 -2.43 -0.65 2.34
CA ALA A 153 -2.04 0.54 1.59
C ALA A 153 -1.98 0.26 0.08
N LEU A 154 -1.43 -0.88 -0.33
CA LEU A 154 -1.39 -1.31 -1.72
C LEU A 154 -2.79 -1.57 -2.30
N CYS A 155 -3.70 -2.19 -1.54
CA CYS A 155 -5.08 -2.37 -1.97
C CYS A 155 -5.81 -1.04 -2.17
N VAL A 156 -5.65 -0.08 -1.26
CA VAL A 156 -6.24 1.26 -1.38
C VAL A 156 -5.68 2.00 -2.58
N LEU A 157 -4.36 1.92 -2.81
CA LEU A 157 -3.71 2.53 -3.96
C LEU A 157 -4.20 1.90 -5.29
N ALA A 158 -4.29 0.57 -5.35
CA ALA A 158 -4.80 -0.15 -6.52
C ALA A 158 -6.26 0.23 -6.83
N LEU A 159 -7.10 0.35 -5.79
CA LEU A 159 -8.48 0.80 -5.94
C LEU A 159 -8.56 2.24 -6.46
N ALA A 160 -7.73 3.15 -5.94
CA ALA A 160 -7.68 4.53 -6.39
C ALA A 160 -7.26 4.64 -7.86
N ILE A 161 -6.25 3.85 -8.28
CA ILE A 161 -5.81 3.78 -9.68
C ILE A 161 -6.94 3.25 -10.57
N ALA A 162 -7.60 2.15 -10.17
CA ALA A 162 -8.72 1.57 -10.92
C ALA A 162 -9.86 2.60 -11.08
N LEU A 163 -10.22 3.31 -10.00
CA LEU A 163 -11.23 4.35 -10.04
C LEU A 163 -10.84 5.49 -11.00
N LEU A 164 -9.58 5.93 -10.96
CA LEU A 164 -9.05 6.97 -11.84
C LEU A 164 -9.11 6.55 -13.31
N THR A 165 -8.78 5.30 -13.63
CA THR A 165 -8.82 4.77 -15.00
C THR A 165 -10.23 4.73 -15.58
N VAL A 166 -11.27 4.60 -14.76
CA VAL A 166 -12.67 4.61 -15.19
C VAL A 166 -13.23 6.03 -15.25
N LEU A 167 -12.96 6.86 -14.25
CA LEU A 167 -13.55 8.20 -14.16
C LEU A 167 -12.93 9.22 -15.11
N LEU A 168 -11.63 9.12 -15.39
CA LEU A 168 -10.93 10.04 -16.29
C LEU A 168 -11.52 10.04 -17.72
N PRO A 169 -11.70 8.89 -18.41
CA PRO A 169 -12.28 8.88 -19.75
C PRO A 169 -13.74 9.36 -19.77
N VAL A 170 -14.54 9.03 -18.74
CA VAL A 170 -15.92 9.53 -18.62
C VAL A 170 -15.93 11.06 -18.53
N LYS A 171 -15.08 11.64 -17.69
CA LYS A 171 -14.95 13.09 -17.57
C LYS A 171 -14.51 13.72 -18.89
N LEU A 172 -13.56 13.11 -19.61
CA LEU A 172 -13.14 13.58 -20.92
C LEU A 172 -14.28 13.58 -21.94
N VAL A 173 -15.09 12.52 -21.99
CA VAL A 173 -16.27 12.44 -22.88
C VAL A 173 -17.29 13.53 -22.54
N ILE A 174 -17.61 13.74 -21.26
CA ILE A 174 -18.54 14.81 -20.83
C ILE A 174 -18.01 16.17 -21.27
N THR A 175 -16.72 16.46 -21.01
CA THR A 175 -16.13 17.75 -21.42
C THR A 175 -16.09 17.94 -22.93
N ALA A 176 -15.85 16.87 -23.69
CA ALA A 176 -15.87 16.91 -25.15
C ALA A 176 -17.30 17.14 -25.68
N PHE A 177 -18.30 16.50 -25.07
CA PHE A 177 -19.70 16.68 -25.40
C PHE A 177 -20.19 18.10 -25.09
N GLU A 178 -19.88 18.64 -23.91
CA GLU A 178 -20.21 20.03 -23.55
C GLU A 178 -19.56 21.03 -24.52
N TRP A 179 -18.29 20.80 -24.90
CA TRP A 179 -17.61 21.62 -25.88
C TRP A 179 -18.27 21.54 -27.25
N TYR A 180 -18.68 20.34 -27.67
CA TYR A 180 -19.40 20.13 -28.93
C TYR A 180 -20.76 20.84 -28.96
N GLU A 181 -21.57 20.71 -27.91
CA GLU A 181 -22.87 21.38 -27.80
C GLU A 181 -22.72 22.91 -27.80
N ARG A 182 -21.73 23.46 -27.09
CA ARG A 182 -21.43 24.91 -27.17
C ARG A 182 -21.13 25.36 -28.60
N LYS A 183 -20.32 24.61 -29.35
CA LYS A 183 -20.04 24.91 -30.76
C LYS A 183 -21.27 24.79 -31.65
N ARG A 184 -22.12 23.79 -31.41
CA ARG A 184 -23.35 23.56 -32.16
C ARG A 184 -24.36 24.69 -31.94
N LEU A 185 -24.54 25.14 -30.71
CA LEU A 185 -25.42 26.27 -30.36
C LEU A 185 -24.90 27.59 -30.94
N GLY A 186 -23.58 27.82 -30.90
CA GLY A 186 -22.96 28.98 -31.54
C GLY A 186 -23.26 29.05 -33.04
N LYS A 187 -23.10 27.94 -33.77
CA LYS A 187 -23.46 27.86 -35.19
C LYS A 187 -24.94 28.10 -35.46
N LYS A 188 -25.85 27.60 -34.62
CA LYS A 188 -27.29 27.86 -34.77
C LYS A 188 -27.62 29.34 -34.60
N ALA A 189 -26.96 30.03 -33.66
CA ALA A 189 -27.12 31.46 -33.48
C ALA A 189 -26.65 32.25 -34.71
N GLU A 190 -25.48 31.89 -35.27
CA GLU A 190 -24.97 32.49 -36.52
C GLU A 190 -25.92 32.29 -37.71
N LEU A 191 -26.48 31.08 -37.89
CA LEU A 191 -27.46 30.82 -38.95
C LEU A 191 -28.75 31.64 -38.76
N SER A 192 -29.27 31.71 -37.53
CA SER A 192 -30.48 32.50 -37.23
C SER A 192 -30.27 33.99 -37.49
N GLU A 193 -29.08 34.53 -37.20
CA GLU A 193 -28.74 35.92 -37.51
C GLU A 193 -28.66 36.16 -39.03
N HIS A 194 -28.14 35.18 -39.78
CA HIS A 194 -28.06 35.24 -41.23
C HIS A 194 -29.46 35.20 -41.88
N ASP A 195 -30.37 34.36 -41.39
CA ASP A 195 -31.76 34.28 -41.87
C ASP A 195 -32.49 35.61 -41.60
N HIS A 196 -32.40 36.16 -40.38
CA HIS A 196 -32.96 37.49 -40.05
C HIS A 196 -32.36 38.63 -40.87
N ARG A 197 -31.13 38.48 -41.39
CA ARG A 197 -30.53 39.46 -42.30
C ARG A 197 -31.09 39.34 -43.71
N ILE A 198 -31.33 38.12 -44.19
CA ILE A 198 -31.96 37.86 -45.50
C ILE A 198 -33.40 38.38 -45.49
N ASP A 199 -34.18 38.09 -44.44
CA ASP A 199 -35.57 38.57 -44.33
C ASP A 199 -35.66 40.09 -44.39
N ARG A 200 -34.77 40.80 -43.67
CA ARG A 200 -34.68 42.27 -43.75
C ARG A 200 -34.35 42.78 -45.15
N LEU A 201 -33.40 42.14 -45.84
CA LEU A 201 -33.05 42.52 -47.22
C LEU A 201 -34.22 42.29 -48.19
N LEU A 202 -34.99 41.21 -48.00
CA LEU A 202 -36.17 40.92 -48.79
C LEU A 202 -37.29 41.94 -48.53
N GLU A 203 -37.54 42.31 -47.28
CA GLU A 203 -38.48 43.39 -46.93
C GLU A 203 -38.08 44.73 -47.56
N ASP A 204 -36.78 45.09 -47.50
CA ASP A 204 -36.27 46.31 -48.09
C ASP A 204 -36.40 46.32 -49.63
N LEU A 205 -36.10 45.19 -50.28
CA LEU A 205 -36.32 45.02 -51.73
C LEU A 205 -37.80 45.15 -52.09
N GLN A 206 -38.69 44.53 -51.31
CA GLN A 206 -40.13 44.59 -51.56
C GLN A 206 -40.67 46.01 -51.40
N ARG A 207 -40.16 46.77 -50.41
CA ARG A 207 -40.45 48.21 -50.25
C ARG A 207 -39.97 49.01 -51.45
N PHE A 208 -38.75 48.74 -51.93
CA PHE A 208 -38.19 49.42 -53.10
C PHE A 208 -39.04 49.18 -54.36
N VAL A 209 -39.38 47.92 -54.66
CA VAL A 209 -40.22 47.55 -55.80
C VAL A 209 -41.63 48.15 -55.69
N SER A 210 -42.19 48.21 -54.47
CA SER A 210 -43.51 48.80 -54.24
C SER A 210 -43.49 50.32 -54.43
N ALA A 211 -42.42 50.99 -54.01
CA ALA A 211 -42.22 52.43 -54.23
C ALA A 211 -42.05 52.76 -55.72
N GLU A 212 -41.26 51.96 -56.44
CA GLU A 212 -41.04 52.13 -57.88
C GLU A 212 -42.33 51.91 -58.70
N LYS A 213 -43.19 50.96 -58.29
CA LYS A 213 -44.51 50.74 -58.90
C LYS A 213 -45.57 51.78 -58.50
N ALA A 214 -45.41 52.42 -57.34
CA ALA A 214 -46.33 53.46 -56.87
C ALA A 214 -46.18 54.78 -57.65
N GLU A 215 -44.96 55.11 -58.09
CA GLU A 215 -44.67 56.34 -58.84
C GLU A 215 -45.51 56.51 -60.13
N PRO A 216 -45.62 55.51 -61.04
CA PRO A 216 -46.46 55.64 -62.23
C PRO A 216 -47.97 55.64 -61.93
N ALA A 217 -48.42 55.03 -60.84
CA ALA A 217 -49.83 55.05 -60.45
C ALA A 217 -50.25 56.42 -59.88
N LEU A 218 -49.36 57.06 -59.10
CA LEU A 218 -49.53 58.42 -58.60
C LEU A 218 -49.61 59.43 -59.74
N ARG A 219 -48.69 59.38 -60.71
CA ARG A 219 -48.74 60.25 -61.90
C ARG A 219 -50.04 60.12 -62.69
N ARG A 220 -50.54 58.90 -62.91
CA ARG A 220 -51.85 58.68 -63.58
C ARG A 220 -53.02 59.27 -62.79
N SER A 221 -52.96 59.20 -61.46
CA SER A 221 -54.01 59.78 -60.60
C SER A 221 -54.02 61.30 -60.66
N GLU A 222 -52.84 61.93 -60.70
CA GLU A 222 -52.69 63.38 -60.85
C GLU A 222 -53.18 63.85 -62.23
N GLU A 223 -52.85 63.12 -63.30
CA GLU A 223 -53.36 63.39 -64.66
C GLU A 223 -54.89 63.30 -64.72
N MET A 224 -55.49 62.29 -64.08
CA MET A 224 -56.95 62.12 -64.00
C MET A 224 -57.63 63.25 -63.21
N LEU A 225 -57.03 63.69 -62.10
CA LEU A 225 -57.54 64.82 -61.31
C LEU A 225 -57.45 66.14 -62.09
N ALA A 226 -56.35 66.37 -62.81
CA ALA A 226 -56.20 67.53 -63.69
C ALA A 226 -57.23 67.52 -64.84
N LEU A 227 -57.48 66.35 -65.44
CA LEU A 227 -58.53 66.19 -66.45
C LEU A 227 -59.91 66.52 -65.88
N ARG A 228 -60.25 65.98 -64.70
CA ARG A 228 -61.54 66.23 -64.04
C ARG A 228 -61.74 67.70 -63.71
N ALA A 229 -60.72 68.38 -63.20
CA ALA A 229 -60.76 69.82 -62.94
C ALA A 229 -61.04 70.64 -64.22
N LYS A 230 -60.43 70.24 -65.34
CA LYS A 230 -60.66 70.86 -66.66
C LYS A 230 -62.08 70.66 -67.19
N TYR A 231 -62.71 69.51 -66.90
CA TYR A 231 -64.12 69.29 -67.28
C TYR A 231 -65.09 70.07 -66.39
N MET A 232 -64.86 70.08 -65.08
CA MET A 232 -65.72 70.80 -64.13
C MET A 232 -65.71 72.32 -64.35
N SER A 233 -64.57 72.91 -64.75
CA SER A 233 -64.50 74.34 -65.10
C SER A 233 -65.19 74.68 -66.42
N ARG A 234 -65.35 73.70 -67.32
CA ARG A 234 -66.02 73.87 -68.62
C ARG A 234 -67.55 73.84 -68.49
N ASP A 235 -68.08 73.05 -67.57
CA ASP A 235 -69.52 72.99 -67.29
C ASP A 235 -70.01 74.18 -66.45
N ALA A 236 -69.16 74.73 -65.57
CA ALA A 236 -69.49 75.93 -64.80
C ALA A 236 -69.73 77.19 -65.67
N GLY A 237 -69.18 77.23 -66.90
CA GLY A 237 -69.35 78.36 -67.82
C GLY A 237 -70.63 78.35 -68.66
N LYS A 238 -71.45 77.29 -68.62
CA LYS A 238 -72.64 77.15 -69.50
C LYS A 238 -73.99 77.52 -68.88
N ASN A 239 -74.06 77.75 -67.57
CA ASN A 239 -75.33 78.00 -66.86
C ASN A 239 -75.52 79.43 -66.32
N GLY A 240 -74.77 80.41 -66.85
CA GLY A 240 -74.88 81.83 -66.47
C GLY A 240 -75.48 82.73 -67.55
N GLY A 241 -76.33 82.20 -68.43
CA GLY A 241 -77.07 82.95 -69.45
C GLY A 241 -78.51 83.20 -69.06
#